data_AF-A0A090Q1A9-F1
#
_entry.id   AF-A0A090Q1A9-F1
#
_cell.length_a   1.000
_cell.length_b   1.000
_cell.length_c   1.000
_cell.angle_alpha   90.00
_cell.angle_beta   90.00
_cell.angle_gamma   90.00
#
_symmetry.space_group_name_H-M   'P 1'
#
loop_
_entity.id
_entity.type
_entity.pdbx_description
1 polymer ?
#
loop_
_entity_poly.entity_id
_entity_poly.type
_entity_poly.pdbx_seq_one_letter_code
_entity_poly.pdbx_strand_id
1 'polypeptide(L)'
;MRIGLGWIPFSFGDFIYLLLILLLIKWIIKLIAKILYFIKNKNSVNNSILKGTIGNQVAKILITLNVILFYFHMAWGFNYYRLPMHEILEIEEDYSTEQLLEVTKDFIELSNNLHESIQDNDSLKVDFGNDQMVWMNMAPMAFENYHLNNTRIKYSNVSLKKSLLTVPLTYMGYSGYLNPLTGEAQINGWINAYKTPVLCLHEMAHQLGFAKENEANFIAIDAGLKHPDRHFQYSASLYALKFCLNDLYLRDPEKYAVVAKEIKPGIFKNYQELRDFWKPYQDGLVEKVSHSVYDSYLKVNNQPKGIDTYNYVVALLVNYY
;
A
#
# COMPACT_ATOMS: atom_id res chain seq x y z
N MET A 1 9.43 -0.65 -14.85
CA MET A 1 8.91 -0.30 -16.19
C MET A 1 8.04 0.95 -16.08
N ARG A 2 8.28 2.01 -16.87
CA ARG A 2 7.52 3.29 -16.80
C ARG A 2 6.31 3.33 -17.75
N ILE A 3 5.86 2.22 -18.31
CA ILE A 3 4.74 2.22 -19.28
C ILE A 3 3.45 2.02 -18.48
N GLY A 4 2.86 3.11 -18.02
CA GLY A 4 1.55 3.07 -17.35
C GLY A 4 0.46 2.72 -18.36
N LEU A 5 -0.41 1.77 -18.03
CA LEU A 5 -1.59 1.43 -18.83
C LEU A 5 -2.75 2.41 -18.58
N GLY A 6 -2.43 3.69 -18.37
CA GLY A 6 -3.37 4.73 -17.95
C GLY A 6 -4.55 4.92 -18.92
N TRP A 7 -4.33 4.65 -20.21
CA TRP A 7 -5.35 4.73 -21.27
C TRP A 7 -6.39 3.61 -21.22
N ILE A 8 -6.14 2.51 -20.50
CA ILE A 8 -7.12 1.44 -20.29
C ILE A 8 -8.03 1.83 -19.12
N PRO A 9 -9.37 1.87 -19.27
CA PRO A 9 -10.27 2.44 -18.26
C PRO A 9 -10.53 1.52 -17.05
N PHE A 10 -10.03 0.28 -17.07
CA PHE A 10 -10.18 -0.70 -16.00
C PHE A 10 -8.81 -1.25 -15.58
N SER A 11 -8.75 -1.87 -14.41
CA SER A 11 -7.53 -2.50 -13.87
C SER A 11 -7.13 -3.72 -14.70
N PHE A 12 -6.20 -3.54 -15.63
CA PHE A 12 -5.75 -4.61 -16.53
C PHE A 12 -4.91 -5.65 -15.80
N GLY A 13 -4.13 -5.22 -14.81
CA GLY A 13 -3.32 -6.06 -13.95
C GLY A 13 -4.17 -7.04 -13.14
N ASP A 14 -5.33 -6.61 -12.64
CA ASP A 14 -6.27 -7.53 -11.98
C ASP A 14 -6.82 -8.59 -12.94
N PHE A 15 -7.12 -8.19 -14.17
CA PHE A 15 -7.55 -9.14 -15.20
C PHE A 15 -6.45 -10.16 -15.50
N ILE A 16 -5.19 -9.73 -15.59
CA ILE A 16 -4.03 -10.64 -15.74
C ILE A 16 -3.94 -11.59 -14.54
N TYR A 17 -4.07 -11.08 -13.31
CA TYR A 17 -4.05 -11.93 -12.11
C TYR A 17 -5.15 -12.98 -12.13
N LEU A 18 -6.38 -12.58 -12.45
CA LEU A 18 -7.50 -13.50 -12.55
C LEU A 18 -7.26 -14.56 -13.63
N LEU A 19 -6.72 -14.18 -14.79
CA LEU A 19 -6.34 -15.12 -15.85
C LEU A 19 -5.24 -16.09 -15.38
N LEU A 20 -4.18 -15.59 -14.73
CA LEU A 20 -3.08 -16.42 -14.23
C LEU A 20 -3.57 -17.43 -13.17
N ILE A 21 -4.47 -17.01 -12.27
CA ILE A 21 -5.10 -17.87 -11.28
C ILE A 21 -5.93 -18.97 -11.96
N LEU A 22 -6.76 -18.63 -12.95
CA LEU A 22 -7.56 -19.62 -13.70
C LEU A 22 -6.68 -20.61 -14.47
N LEU A 23 -5.59 -20.14 -15.08
CA LEU A 23 -4.62 -20.99 -15.76
C LEU A 23 -3.91 -21.93 -14.76
N LEU A 24 -3.53 -21.43 -13.58
CA LEU A 24 -2.93 -22.22 -12.51
C LEU A 24 -3.89 -23.30 -12.00
N ILE A 25 -5.16 -22.95 -11.73
CA ILE A 25 -6.19 -23.91 -11.29
C ILE A 25 -6.39 -25.00 -12.34
N LYS A 26 -6.62 -24.62 -13.61
CA LYS A 26 -6.75 -25.56 -14.73
C LYS A 26 -5.56 -26.50 -14.82
N TRP A 27 -4.36 -25.96 -14.58
CA TRP A 27 -3.13 -26.71 -14.63
C TRP A 27 -2.98 -27.69 -13.45
N ILE A 28 -3.30 -27.26 -12.22
CA ILE A 28 -3.33 -28.12 -11.01
C ILE A 28 -4.32 -29.27 -11.18
N ILE A 29 -5.53 -29.00 -11.69
CA ILE A 29 -6.53 -30.04 -11.95
C ILE A 29 -5.98 -31.09 -12.92
N LYS A 30 -5.30 -30.67 -13.99
CA LYS A 30 -4.66 -31.59 -14.95
C LYS A 30 -3.53 -32.40 -14.32
N LEU A 31 -2.74 -31.80 -13.42
CA LEU A 31 -1.68 -32.50 -12.70
C LEU A 31 -2.28 -33.58 -11.78
N ILE A 32 -3.27 -33.22 -10.97
CA ILE A 32 -3.96 -34.14 -10.05
C ILE A 32 -4.60 -35.28 -10.83
N ALA A 33 -5.31 -34.99 -11.91
CA ALA A 33 -5.94 -36.04 -12.75
C ALA A 33 -4.91 -37.04 -13.30
N LYS A 34 -3.73 -36.57 -13.74
CA LYS A 34 -2.64 -37.44 -14.21
C LYS A 34 -2.04 -38.28 -13.08
N ILE A 35 -1.85 -37.69 -11.89
CA ILE A 35 -1.34 -38.40 -10.72
C ILE A 35 -2.33 -39.48 -10.28
N LEU A 36 -3.63 -39.18 -10.21
CA LEU A 36 -4.66 -40.15 -9.85
C LEU A 36 -4.75 -41.30 -10.87
N TYR A 37 -4.65 -40.99 -12.17
CA TYR A 37 -4.58 -42.01 -13.21
C TYR A 37 -3.35 -42.91 -13.06
N PHE A 38 -2.18 -42.34 -12.73
CA PHE A 38 -0.97 -43.11 -12.45
C PHE A 38 -1.14 -44.08 -11.29
N ILE A 39 -1.67 -43.58 -10.16
CA ILE A 39 -1.86 -44.37 -8.94
C ILE A 39 -2.81 -45.54 -9.20
N LYS A 40 -3.89 -45.32 -9.97
CA LYS A 40 -4.86 -46.36 -10.32
C LYS A 40 -4.30 -47.45 -11.26
N ASN A 41 -3.34 -47.11 -12.13
CA ASN A 41 -2.80 -48.00 -13.16
C ASN A 41 -1.35 -48.44 -12.91
N LYS A 42 -0.94 -48.52 -11.64
CA LYS A 42 0.44 -48.74 -11.19
C LYS A 42 1.13 -50.00 -11.75
N ASN A 43 0.39 -50.99 -12.25
CA ASN A 43 0.94 -52.23 -12.83
C ASN A 43 1.06 -52.22 -14.36
N SER A 44 0.81 -51.08 -15.03
CA SER A 44 0.86 -50.96 -16.49
C SER A 44 2.26 -50.64 -17.03
N VAL A 45 2.62 -51.24 -18.18
CA VAL A 45 3.90 -51.05 -18.91
C VAL A 45 4.16 -49.57 -19.29
N ASN A 46 3.13 -48.72 -19.31
CA ASN A 46 3.23 -47.28 -19.65
C ASN A 46 3.76 -46.37 -18.52
N ASN A 47 4.24 -46.93 -17.41
CA ASN A 47 4.68 -46.16 -16.24
C ASN A 47 5.88 -45.24 -16.49
N SER A 48 6.82 -45.59 -17.38
CA SER A 48 7.97 -44.74 -17.72
C SER A 48 7.54 -43.50 -18.51
N ILE A 49 6.66 -43.67 -19.49
CA ILE A 49 6.06 -42.59 -20.30
C ILE A 49 5.28 -41.63 -19.40
N LEU A 50 4.50 -42.17 -18.45
CA LEU A 50 3.69 -41.34 -17.57
C LEU A 50 4.54 -40.54 -16.56
N LYS A 51 5.61 -41.14 -16.00
CA LYS A 51 6.60 -40.42 -15.17
C LYS A 51 7.28 -39.29 -15.94
N GLY A 52 7.68 -39.53 -17.20
CA GLY A 52 8.23 -38.50 -18.09
C GLY A 52 7.25 -37.35 -18.33
N THR A 53 5.95 -37.65 -18.51
CA THR A 53 4.94 -36.59 -18.66
C THR A 53 4.67 -35.80 -17.39
N ILE A 54 4.82 -36.38 -16.19
CA ILE A 54 4.73 -35.64 -14.92
C ILE A 54 5.96 -34.74 -14.76
N GLY A 55 7.16 -35.27 -15.01
CA GLY A 55 8.41 -34.49 -14.98
C GLY A 55 8.39 -33.29 -15.94
N ASN A 56 7.93 -33.49 -17.18
CA ASN A 56 7.76 -32.40 -18.14
C ASN A 56 6.74 -31.35 -17.68
N GLN A 57 5.70 -31.75 -16.96
CA GLN A 57 4.72 -30.81 -16.42
C GLN A 57 5.33 -30.00 -15.27
N VAL A 58 6.04 -30.63 -14.34
CA VAL A 58 6.75 -29.93 -13.26
C VAL A 58 7.79 -28.96 -13.82
N ALA A 59 8.58 -29.39 -14.81
CA ALA A 59 9.56 -28.53 -15.47
C ALA A 59 8.90 -27.28 -16.10
N LYS A 60 7.73 -27.44 -16.75
CA LYS A 60 6.96 -26.30 -17.27
C LYS A 60 6.51 -25.33 -16.18
N ILE A 61 6.13 -25.81 -14.99
CA ILE A 61 5.84 -24.93 -13.85
C ILE A 61 7.08 -24.13 -13.50
N LEU A 62 8.20 -24.82 -13.26
CA LEU A 62 9.42 -24.19 -12.79
C LEU A 62 9.90 -23.13 -13.79
N ILE A 63 9.86 -23.44 -15.08
CA ILE A 63 10.19 -22.46 -16.14
C ILE A 63 9.22 -21.28 -16.10
N THR A 64 7.91 -21.53 -16.02
CA THR A 64 6.90 -20.45 -15.99
C THR A 64 7.09 -19.55 -14.77
N LEU A 65 7.31 -20.13 -13.59
CA LEU A 65 7.59 -19.38 -12.36
C LEU A 65 8.88 -18.56 -12.49
N ASN A 66 9.95 -19.13 -13.07
CA ASN A 66 11.19 -18.39 -13.31
C ASN A 66 10.99 -17.22 -14.27
N VAL A 67 10.19 -17.39 -15.33
CA VAL A 67 9.86 -16.29 -16.26
C VAL A 67 9.07 -15.19 -15.55
N ILE A 68 8.08 -15.56 -14.72
CA ILE A 68 7.30 -14.59 -13.93
C ILE A 68 8.21 -13.86 -12.94
N LEU A 69 9.07 -14.58 -12.21
CA LEU A 69 10.01 -14.00 -11.25
C LEU A 69 11.01 -13.07 -11.93
N PHE A 70 11.57 -13.49 -13.06
CA PHE A 70 12.47 -12.65 -13.86
C PHE A 70 11.77 -11.37 -14.30
N TYR A 71 10.57 -11.48 -14.86
CA TYR A 71 9.79 -10.32 -15.27
C TYR A 71 9.45 -9.42 -14.08
N PHE A 72 9.04 -9.98 -12.94
CA PHE A 72 8.78 -9.22 -11.71
C PHE A 72 9.99 -8.38 -11.31
N HIS A 73 11.20 -8.95 -11.27
CA HIS A 73 12.41 -8.19 -10.89
C HIS A 73 12.70 -7.06 -11.89
N MET A 74 12.62 -7.36 -13.19
CA MET A 74 12.81 -6.37 -14.26
C MET A 74 11.74 -5.27 -14.26
N ALA A 75 10.50 -5.60 -13.93
CA ALA A 75 9.38 -4.68 -13.95
C ALA A 75 9.33 -3.81 -12.68
N TRP A 76 9.56 -4.42 -11.51
CA TRP A 76 9.32 -3.81 -10.21
C TRP A 76 10.34 -4.17 -9.11
N GLY A 77 10.74 -5.44 -8.98
CA GLY A 77 11.47 -5.95 -7.81
C GLY A 77 12.79 -5.24 -7.51
N PHE A 78 13.49 -4.70 -8.51
CA PHE A 78 14.71 -3.93 -8.26
C PHE A 78 14.48 -2.60 -7.51
N ASN A 79 13.24 -2.10 -7.41
CA ASN A 79 12.96 -0.90 -6.62
C ASN A 79 13.16 -1.09 -5.11
N TYR A 80 13.16 -2.32 -4.58
CA TYR A 80 13.48 -2.59 -3.17
C TYR A 80 14.96 -2.35 -2.81
N TYR A 81 15.83 -2.20 -3.81
CA TYR A 81 17.26 -1.96 -3.65
C TYR A 81 17.65 -0.48 -3.82
N ARG A 82 16.66 0.42 -3.85
CA ARG A 82 16.93 1.86 -3.82
C ARG A 82 17.59 2.28 -2.51
N LEU A 83 18.34 3.38 -2.60
CA LEU A 83 18.90 4.05 -1.44
C LEU A 83 17.76 4.40 -0.46
N PRO A 84 17.94 4.17 0.86
CA PRO A 84 16.96 4.58 1.86
C PRO A 84 16.60 6.06 1.75
N MET A 85 15.35 6.40 2.06
CA MET A 85 14.85 7.77 1.95
C MET A 85 15.63 8.78 2.80
N HIS A 86 16.04 8.41 4.01
CA HIS A 86 16.82 9.29 4.90
C HIS A 86 18.15 9.72 4.25
N GLU A 87 18.82 8.81 3.51
CA GLU A 87 20.05 9.12 2.76
C GLU A 87 19.78 10.04 1.56
N ILE A 88 18.66 9.83 0.85
CA ILE A 88 18.24 10.68 -0.28
C ILE A 88 17.93 12.11 0.19
N LEU A 89 17.33 12.22 1.37
CA LEU A 89 16.93 13.50 1.96
C LEU A 89 18.06 14.18 2.73
N GLU A 90 19.17 13.48 2.97
CA GLU A 90 20.29 13.94 3.81
C GLU A 90 19.83 14.30 5.24
N ILE A 91 18.98 13.44 5.81
CA ILE A 91 18.46 13.56 7.18
C ILE A 91 18.79 12.32 8.01
N GLU A 92 18.72 12.46 9.34
CA GLU A 92 18.91 11.35 10.28
C GLU A 92 17.71 10.37 10.24
N GLU A 93 17.95 9.13 10.66
CA GLU A 93 16.90 8.10 10.80
C GLU A 93 16.52 7.76 12.24
N ASP A 94 17.17 8.40 13.21
CA ASP A 94 16.87 8.30 14.63
C ASP A 94 16.24 9.59 15.16
N TYR A 95 15.51 9.51 16.27
CA TYR A 95 14.85 10.67 16.90
C TYR A 95 14.49 10.42 18.37
N SER A 96 14.54 11.47 19.17
CA SER A 96 14.16 11.46 20.58
C SER A 96 12.64 11.55 20.79
N THR A 97 12.18 11.18 21.99
CA THR A 97 10.77 11.34 22.37
C THR A 97 10.36 12.82 22.43
N GLU A 98 11.30 13.71 22.74
CA GLU A 98 11.10 15.15 22.76
C GLU A 98 10.88 15.71 21.35
N GLN A 99 11.70 15.31 20.37
CA GLN A 99 11.51 15.69 18.97
C GLN A 99 10.19 15.14 18.42
N LEU A 100 9.85 13.88 18.75
CA LEU A 100 8.55 13.31 18.41
C LEU A 100 7.38 14.13 18.98
N LEU A 101 7.49 14.57 20.24
CA LEU A 101 6.45 15.36 20.89
C LEU A 101 6.24 16.71 20.19
N GLU A 102 7.33 17.38 19.81
CA GLU A 102 7.31 18.66 19.09
C GLU A 102 6.58 18.52 17.75
N VAL A 103 7.05 17.60 16.89
CA VAL A 103 6.44 17.34 15.59
C VAL A 103 4.99 16.84 15.71
N THR A 104 4.68 16.07 16.77
CA THR A 104 3.28 15.67 17.05
C THR A 104 2.41 16.90 17.29
N LYS A 105 2.88 17.88 18.07
CA LYS A 105 2.11 19.10 18.35
C LYS A 105 1.91 19.94 17.09
N ASP A 106 2.93 20.05 16.23
CA ASP A 106 2.81 20.76 14.96
C ASP A 106 1.76 20.11 14.05
N PHE A 107 1.74 18.77 13.97
CA PHE A 107 0.71 18.05 13.23
C PHE A 107 -0.68 18.15 13.87
N ILE A 108 -0.79 18.28 15.20
CA ILE A 108 -2.05 18.55 15.89
C ILE A 108 -2.58 19.93 15.49
N GLU A 109 -1.75 20.97 15.59
CA GLU A 109 -2.12 22.33 15.21
C GLU A 109 -2.55 22.39 13.74
N LEU A 110 -1.72 21.84 12.84
CA LEU A 110 -2.02 21.77 11.41
C LEU A 110 -3.34 21.04 11.14
N SER A 111 -3.56 19.88 11.74
CA SER A 111 -4.77 19.09 11.53
C SER A 111 -6.01 19.78 12.08
N ASN A 112 -5.90 20.46 13.23
CA ASN A 112 -7.00 21.24 13.81
C ASN A 112 -7.36 22.45 12.93
N ASN A 113 -6.37 23.16 12.40
CA ASN A 113 -6.57 24.31 11.51
C ASN A 113 -7.19 23.87 10.18
N LEU A 114 -6.72 22.77 9.61
CA LEU A 114 -7.29 22.18 8.40
C LEU A 114 -8.73 21.70 8.63
N HIS A 115 -9.00 21.04 9.76
CA HIS A 115 -10.36 20.66 10.15
C HIS A 115 -11.28 21.88 10.19
N GLU A 116 -10.88 22.98 10.84
CA GLU A 116 -11.68 24.21 10.91
C GLU A 116 -12.00 24.81 9.55
N SER A 117 -11.02 24.74 8.63
CA SER A 117 -11.17 25.33 7.31
C SER A 117 -12.12 24.56 6.39
N ILE A 118 -12.54 23.36 6.79
CA ILE A 118 -13.38 22.45 5.99
C ILE A 118 -14.70 22.13 6.72
N GLN A 119 -14.68 22.09 8.06
CA GLN A 119 -15.80 21.69 8.90
C GLN A 119 -16.05 22.72 10.01
N ASP A 120 -17.21 23.37 9.96
CA ASP A 120 -17.61 24.44 10.89
C ASP A 120 -17.81 23.94 12.34
N ASN A 121 -18.09 22.65 12.52
CA ASN A 121 -18.34 22.05 13.84
C ASN A 121 -17.18 21.14 14.27
N ASP A 122 -16.49 21.52 15.35
CA ASP A 122 -15.33 20.83 15.91
C ASP A 122 -15.56 19.33 16.23
N SER A 123 -16.81 18.95 16.48
CA SER A 123 -17.21 17.63 16.94
C SER A 123 -17.70 16.73 15.80
N LEU A 124 -17.90 17.30 14.61
CA LEU A 124 -18.27 16.55 13.42
C LEU A 124 -17.02 16.18 12.60
N LYS A 125 -17.08 15.01 11.97
CA LYS A 125 -16.05 14.60 11.01
C LYS A 125 -16.08 15.48 9.77
N VAL A 126 -14.95 15.61 9.08
CA VAL A 126 -14.94 16.11 7.69
C VAL A 126 -15.53 15.02 6.80
N ASP A 127 -16.45 15.38 5.91
CA ASP A 127 -17.02 14.46 4.92
C ASP A 127 -16.19 14.48 3.63
N PHE A 128 -15.91 13.29 3.10
CA PHE A 128 -15.18 13.10 1.85
C PHE A 128 -16.11 12.61 0.73
N GLY A 129 -17.43 12.64 0.94
CA GLY A 129 -18.42 12.23 -0.03
C GLY A 129 -18.36 10.73 -0.34
N ASN A 130 -19.19 10.30 -1.30
CA ASN A 130 -19.36 8.88 -1.64
C ASN A 130 -18.66 8.44 -2.93
N ASP A 131 -18.12 9.37 -3.71
CA ASP A 131 -17.46 9.05 -4.98
C ASP A 131 -15.93 9.12 -4.88
N GLN A 132 -15.32 7.95 -4.71
CA GLN A 132 -13.87 7.76 -4.71
C GLN A 132 -13.19 8.30 -5.99
N MET A 133 -13.89 8.33 -7.13
CA MET A 133 -13.31 8.79 -8.41
C MET A 133 -12.91 10.26 -8.38
N VAL A 134 -13.60 11.09 -7.59
CA VAL A 134 -13.25 12.51 -7.41
C VAL A 134 -11.81 12.63 -6.91
N TRP A 135 -11.48 11.91 -5.84
CA TRP A 135 -10.15 11.91 -5.24
C TRP A 135 -9.11 11.31 -6.18
N MET A 136 -9.43 10.21 -6.85
CA MET A 136 -8.51 9.58 -7.81
C MET A 136 -8.15 10.50 -8.99
N ASN A 137 -9.11 11.30 -9.47
CA ASN A 137 -8.89 12.23 -10.59
C ASN A 137 -8.06 13.46 -10.19
N MET A 138 -8.15 13.89 -8.93
CA MET A 138 -7.41 15.05 -8.41
C MET A 138 -5.99 14.68 -7.94
N ALA A 139 -5.78 13.44 -7.48
CA ALA A 139 -4.50 12.98 -6.93
C ALA A 139 -3.25 13.25 -7.81
N PRO A 140 -3.30 13.15 -9.16
CA PRO A 140 -2.19 13.53 -10.04
C PRO A 140 -1.62 14.92 -9.82
N MET A 141 -2.45 15.89 -9.41
CA MET A 141 -2.03 17.28 -9.19
C MET A 141 -0.93 17.39 -8.12
N ALA A 142 -0.88 16.45 -7.16
CA ALA A 142 0.17 16.43 -6.13
C ALA A 142 1.58 16.30 -6.72
N PHE A 143 1.71 15.68 -7.90
CA PHE A 143 2.99 15.33 -8.51
C PHE A 143 3.37 16.13 -9.76
N GLU A 144 2.55 17.10 -10.19
CA GLU A 144 2.84 17.92 -11.37
C GLU A 144 4.14 18.73 -11.21
N ASN A 145 4.34 19.30 -10.02
CA ASN A 145 5.52 20.06 -9.61
C ASN A 145 6.08 19.57 -8.27
N TYR A 146 6.08 18.24 -8.06
CA TYR A 146 6.62 17.67 -6.84
C TYR A 146 8.15 17.63 -6.86
N HIS A 147 8.74 18.09 -5.76
CA HIS A 147 10.16 18.11 -5.52
C HIS A 147 10.45 17.36 -4.23
N LEU A 148 11.39 16.42 -4.32
CA LEU A 148 11.99 15.78 -3.16
C LEU A 148 13.37 16.42 -2.97
N ASN A 149 13.53 17.23 -1.92
CA ASN A 149 14.58 18.24 -1.81
C ASN A 149 14.67 19.08 -3.10
N ASN A 150 15.85 19.17 -3.71
CA ASN A 150 16.08 19.94 -4.93
C ASN A 150 15.81 19.12 -6.22
N THR A 151 15.40 17.86 -6.10
CA THR A 151 15.21 16.98 -7.25
C THR A 151 13.74 16.91 -7.64
N ARG A 152 13.43 17.34 -8.88
CA ARG A 152 12.08 17.20 -9.43
C ARG A 152 11.78 15.72 -9.69
N ILE A 153 10.72 15.21 -9.08
CA ILE A 153 10.23 13.86 -9.34
C ILE A 153 9.09 13.95 -10.36
N LYS A 154 9.39 13.58 -11.61
CA LYS A 154 8.41 13.65 -12.69
C LYS A 154 7.49 12.42 -12.68
N TYR A 155 6.24 12.61 -12.26
CA TYR A 155 5.19 11.64 -12.49
C TYR A 155 4.69 11.74 -13.93
N SER A 156 5.06 10.78 -14.77
CA SER A 156 4.89 10.88 -16.23
C SER A 156 3.78 10.01 -16.80
N ASN A 157 3.38 8.94 -16.11
CA ASN A 157 2.39 7.99 -16.61
C ASN A 157 1.41 7.64 -15.49
N VAL A 158 0.34 8.43 -15.40
CA VAL A 158 -0.73 8.20 -14.42
C VAL A 158 -1.44 6.89 -14.77
N SER A 159 -1.48 5.96 -13.82
CA SER A 159 -2.21 4.71 -14.01
C SER A 159 -2.83 4.24 -12.69
N LEU A 160 -3.61 5.13 -12.10
CA LEU A 160 -4.41 4.89 -10.90
C LEU A 160 -5.77 4.30 -11.32
N LYS A 161 -6.13 3.14 -10.77
CA LYS A 161 -7.32 2.37 -11.18
C LYS A 161 -8.07 1.84 -9.96
N LYS A 162 -9.39 1.76 -10.07
CA LYS A 162 -10.21 1.02 -9.11
C LYS A 162 -9.98 -0.47 -9.33
N SER A 163 -9.66 -1.21 -8.27
CA SER A 163 -9.35 -2.63 -8.38
C SER A 163 -10.59 -3.47 -8.70
N LEU A 164 -10.48 -4.38 -9.67
CA LEU A 164 -11.47 -5.44 -9.90
C LEU A 164 -11.46 -6.48 -8.76
N LEU A 165 -10.39 -6.51 -7.95
CA LEU A 165 -10.21 -7.39 -6.79
C LEU A 165 -10.64 -6.72 -5.47
N THR A 166 -11.48 -5.69 -5.53
CA THR A 166 -11.96 -4.93 -4.35
C THR A 166 -12.46 -5.81 -3.19
N VAL A 167 -13.27 -6.84 -3.48
CA VAL A 167 -13.82 -7.75 -2.45
C VAL A 167 -12.71 -8.54 -1.75
N PRO A 168 -11.89 -9.36 -2.45
CA PRO A 168 -10.82 -10.09 -1.78
C PRO A 168 -9.80 -9.17 -1.11
N LEU A 169 -9.45 -8.02 -1.70
CA LEU A 169 -8.56 -7.05 -1.05
C LEU A 169 -9.07 -6.60 0.31
N THR A 170 -10.39 -6.36 0.42
CA THR A 170 -11.01 -5.94 1.69
C THR A 170 -10.89 -7.03 2.75
N TYR A 171 -11.18 -8.29 2.41
CA TYR A 171 -11.02 -9.42 3.34
C TYR A 171 -9.57 -9.73 3.70
N MET A 172 -8.62 -9.27 2.88
CA MET A 172 -7.19 -9.40 3.14
C MET A 172 -6.63 -8.23 3.97
N GLY A 173 -7.40 -7.15 4.19
CA GLY A 173 -6.94 -5.96 4.93
C GLY A 173 -6.23 -4.90 4.09
N TYR A 174 -6.25 -5.00 2.75
CA TYR A 174 -5.52 -4.08 1.87
C TYR A 174 -6.38 -2.93 1.35
N SER A 175 -5.83 -1.72 1.46
CA SER A 175 -6.48 -0.49 0.97
C SER A 175 -6.20 -0.19 -0.50
N GLY A 176 -5.08 -0.70 -0.99
CA GLY A 176 -4.61 -0.56 -2.35
C GLY A 176 -3.39 -1.45 -2.52
N TYR A 177 -2.90 -1.52 -3.75
CA TYR A 177 -1.59 -2.09 -4.03
C TYR A 177 -1.10 -1.65 -5.42
N LEU A 178 0.22 -1.68 -5.61
CA LEU A 178 0.81 -1.60 -6.93
C LEU A 178 0.83 -2.98 -7.60
N ASN A 179 0.29 -3.09 -8.80
CA ASN A 179 0.46 -4.29 -9.61
C ASN A 179 1.87 -4.31 -10.24
N PRO A 180 2.81 -5.16 -9.79
CA PRO A 180 4.18 -5.18 -10.30
C PRO A 180 4.29 -5.63 -11.76
N LEU A 181 3.26 -6.28 -12.32
CA LEU A 181 3.31 -6.76 -13.70
C LEU A 181 2.98 -5.66 -14.71
N THR A 182 2.03 -4.78 -14.36
CA THR A 182 1.53 -3.71 -15.24
C THR A 182 1.97 -2.31 -14.81
N GLY A 183 2.45 -2.16 -13.58
CA GLY A 183 2.76 -0.86 -12.97
C GLY A 183 1.52 -0.04 -12.64
N GLU A 184 0.33 -0.63 -12.61
CA GLU A 184 -0.91 0.05 -12.21
C GLU A 184 -0.98 0.19 -10.69
N ALA A 185 -1.26 1.41 -10.22
CA ALA A 185 -1.67 1.67 -8.85
C ALA A 185 -3.15 1.32 -8.73
N GLN A 186 -3.47 0.42 -7.81
CA GLN A 186 -4.82 -0.06 -7.64
C GLN A 186 -5.38 0.36 -6.29
N ILE A 187 -6.61 0.88 -6.31
CA ILE A 187 -7.31 1.33 -5.12
C ILE A 187 -8.45 0.36 -4.82
N ASN A 188 -8.58 -0.03 -3.54
CA ASN A 188 -9.71 -0.78 -3.07
C ASN A 188 -10.98 0.05 -3.22
N GLY A 189 -11.91 -0.46 -4.03
CA GLY A 189 -13.09 0.26 -4.46
C GLY A 189 -14.19 0.46 -3.42
N TRP A 190 -14.05 -0.12 -2.22
CA TRP A 190 -14.98 0.02 -1.10
C TRP A 190 -14.51 1.02 -0.05
N ILE A 191 -13.25 1.42 -0.08
CA ILE A 191 -12.72 2.39 0.88
C ILE A 191 -13.00 3.79 0.39
N ASN A 192 -13.90 4.47 1.08
CA ASN A 192 -14.14 5.87 0.85
C ASN A 192 -14.33 6.61 2.18
N ALA A 193 -13.22 7.12 2.70
CA ALA A 193 -13.14 7.79 3.99
C ALA A 193 -12.05 8.87 3.92
N TYR A 194 -11.76 9.53 5.05
CA TYR A 194 -10.71 10.56 5.11
C TYR A 194 -9.35 10.13 4.59
N LYS A 195 -9.03 8.82 4.62
CA LYS A 195 -7.74 8.27 4.15
C LYS A 195 -7.67 8.14 2.62
N THR A 196 -8.80 8.20 1.90
CA THR A 196 -8.83 7.93 0.46
C THR A 196 -7.92 8.84 -0.38
N PRO A 197 -7.86 10.18 -0.13
CA PRO A 197 -6.94 11.04 -0.88
C PRO A 197 -5.46 10.67 -0.68
N VAL A 198 -4.98 10.56 0.57
CA VAL A 198 -3.58 10.19 0.83
C VAL A 198 -3.25 8.76 0.38
N LEU A 199 -4.22 7.84 0.41
CA LEU A 199 -4.08 6.49 -0.14
C LEU A 199 -3.82 6.52 -1.66
N CYS A 200 -4.51 7.38 -2.41
CA CYS A 200 -4.23 7.54 -3.84
C CYS A 200 -2.77 7.98 -4.06
N LEU A 201 -2.29 8.93 -3.26
CA LEU A 201 -0.91 9.41 -3.33
C LEU A 201 0.11 8.34 -2.94
N HIS A 202 -0.21 7.49 -1.96
CA HIS A 202 0.61 6.35 -1.55
C HIS A 202 0.81 5.35 -2.70
N GLU A 203 -0.28 4.93 -3.35
CA GLU A 203 -0.14 4.00 -4.48
C GLU A 203 0.57 4.65 -5.69
N MET A 204 0.43 5.96 -5.86
CA MET A 204 1.20 6.71 -6.85
C MET A 204 2.69 6.82 -6.49
N ALA A 205 3.04 6.90 -5.20
CA ALA A 205 4.42 6.83 -4.74
C ALA A 205 5.05 5.46 -5.09
N HIS A 206 4.29 4.37 -4.98
CA HIS A 206 4.71 3.10 -5.52
C HIS A 206 4.89 3.17 -7.05
N GLN A 207 4.01 3.79 -7.82
CA GLN A 207 4.25 3.96 -9.27
C GLN A 207 5.51 4.76 -9.62
N LEU A 208 5.94 5.67 -8.75
CA LEU A 208 7.21 6.40 -8.86
C LEU A 208 8.44 5.53 -8.56
N GLY A 209 8.23 4.35 -7.99
CA GLY A 209 9.27 3.37 -7.69
C GLY A 209 9.71 3.35 -6.24
N PHE A 210 9.00 4.00 -5.31
CA PHE A 210 9.26 3.86 -3.88
C PHE A 210 8.59 2.57 -3.40
N ALA A 211 9.35 1.48 -3.32
CA ALA A 211 8.77 0.15 -3.07
C ALA A 211 8.50 -0.14 -1.59
N LYS A 212 9.25 0.48 -0.66
CA LYS A 212 9.06 0.29 0.77
C LYS A 212 7.86 1.10 1.25
N GLU A 213 6.98 0.46 2.02
CA GLU A 213 5.74 1.06 2.55
C GLU A 213 5.97 2.39 3.28
N ASN A 214 6.99 2.48 4.14
CA ASN A 214 7.25 3.68 4.93
C ASN A 214 7.70 4.86 4.06
N GLU A 215 8.47 4.59 3.02
CA GLU A 215 8.94 5.62 2.07
C GLU A 215 7.75 6.09 1.21
N ALA A 216 6.89 5.17 0.76
CA ALA A 216 5.65 5.51 0.07
C ALA A 216 4.70 6.32 0.96
N ASN A 217 4.58 5.97 2.24
CA ASN A 217 3.82 6.74 3.24
C ASN A 217 4.37 8.16 3.40
N PHE A 218 5.69 8.31 3.55
CA PHE A 218 6.32 9.62 3.66
C PHE A 218 6.05 10.48 2.41
N ILE A 219 6.27 9.94 1.22
CA ILE A 219 6.02 10.65 -0.05
C ILE A 219 4.55 11.04 -0.18
N ALA A 220 3.62 10.16 0.19
CA ALA A 220 2.19 10.45 0.15
C ALA A 220 1.78 11.58 1.10
N ILE A 221 2.33 11.57 2.32
CA ILE A 221 2.13 12.63 3.31
C ILE A 221 2.67 13.94 2.76
N ASP A 222 3.94 13.97 2.36
CA ASP A 222 4.61 15.18 1.90
C ASP A 222 3.95 15.79 0.66
N ALA A 223 3.62 14.96 -0.34
CA ALA A 223 2.90 15.40 -1.53
C ALA A 223 1.47 15.86 -1.21
N GLY A 224 0.79 15.21 -0.26
CA GLY A 224 -0.57 15.56 0.15
C GLY A 224 -0.64 16.87 0.93
N LEU A 225 0.33 17.13 1.80
CA LEU A 225 0.47 18.41 2.52
C LEU A 225 0.73 19.59 1.57
N LYS A 226 1.40 19.34 0.43
CA LYS A 226 1.68 20.34 -0.61
C LYS A 226 0.60 20.41 -1.69
N HIS A 227 -0.45 19.59 -1.61
CA HIS A 227 -1.53 19.55 -2.59
C HIS A 227 -2.36 20.84 -2.57
N PRO A 228 -2.88 21.35 -3.71
CA PRO A 228 -3.68 22.58 -3.73
C PRO A 228 -5.07 22.46 -3.09
N ASP A 229 -5.63 21.25 -3.01
CA ASP A 229 -6.91 20.97 -2.37
C ASP A 229 -6.77 20.65 -0.88
N ARG A 230 -7.59 21.29 -0.04
CA ARG A 230 -7.56 21.17 1.43
C ARG A 230 -7.91 19.78 1.95
N HIS A 231 -8.72 18.98 1.26
CA HIS A 231 -9.05 17.62 1.69
C HIS A 231 -7.84 16.69 1.58
N PHE A 232 -6.97 16.90 0.59
CA PHE A 232 -5.70 16.18 0.49
C PHE A 232 -4.74 16.58 1.62
N GLN A 233 -4.61 17.88 1.89
CA GLN A 233 -3.80 18.39 3.00
C GLN A 233 -4.28 17.80 4.33
N TYR A 234 -5.58 17.84 4.58
CA TYR A 234 -6.20 17.30 5.79
C TYR A 234 -6.06 15.77 5.89
N SER A 235 -6.26 15.05 4.78
CA SER A 235 -6.05 13.60 4.70
C SER A 235 -4.60 13.22 5.05
N ALA A 236 -3.64 13.93 4.49
CA ALA A 236 -2.22 13.73 4.74
C ALA A 236 -1.80 14.09 6.17
N SER A 237 -2.30 15.21 6.71
CA SER A 237 -2.01 15.65 8.08
C SER A 237 -2.54 14.64 9.10
N LEU A 238 -3.76 14.12 8.92
CA LEU A 238 -4.32 13.06 9.76
C LEU A 238 -3.53 11.76 9.65
N TYR A 239 -3.00 11.45 8.47
CA TYR A 239 -2.21 10.23 8.28
C TYR A 239 -0.86 10.32 9.01
N ALA A 240 -0.16 11.45 8.88
CA ALA A 240 1.06 11.76 9.64
C ALA A 240 0.79 11.75 11.15
N LEU A 241 -0.22 12.51 11.59
CA LEU A 241 -0.60 12.63 12.99
C LEU A 241 -0.90 11.26 13.60
N LYS A 242 -1.57 10.36 12.86
CA LYS A 242 -1.85 9.01 13.36
C LYS A 242 -0.59 8.20 13.62
N PHE A 243 0.44 8.31 12.78
CA PHE A 243 1.74 7.66 13.01
C PHE A 243 2.43 8.24 14.26
N CYS A 244 2.53 9.57 14.35
CA CYS A 244 3.15 10.25 15.48
C CYS A 244 2.47 9.91 16.82
N LEU A 245 1.13 9.96 16.86
CA LEU A 245 0.34 9.62 18.04
C LEU A 245 0.52 8.16 18.47
N ASN A 246 0.56 7.22 17.52
CA ASN A 246 0.75 5.81 17.83
C ASN A 246 2.14 5.56 18.43
N ASP A 247 3.19 6.13 17.84
CA ASP A 247 4.56 5.99 18.37
C ASP A 247 4.71 6.70 19.72
N LEU A 248 4.12 7.89 19.88
CA LEU A 248 4.14 8.62 21.15
C LEU A 248 3.41 7.84 22.25
N TYR A 249 2.27 7.21 21.94
CA TYR A 249 1.58 6.35 22.90
C TYR A 249 2.41 5.16 23.36
N LEU A 250 3.21 4.56 22.46
CA LEU A 250 4.10 3.45 22.80
C LEU A 250 5.32 3.88 23.63
N ARG A 251 5.85 5.09 23.37
CA ARG A 251 7.03 5.63 24.07
C ARG A 251 6.69 6.30 25.40
N ASP A 252 5.62 7.09 25.44
CA ASP A 252 5.21 7.90 26.59
C ASP A 252 3.67 8.10 26.60
N PRO A 253 2.93 7.15 27.20
CA PRO A 253 1.47 7.22 27.28
C PRO A 253 0.94 8.46 28.02
N GLU A 254 1.72 9.02 28.96
CA GLU A 254 1.32 10.20 29.73
C GLU A 254 1.35 11.45 28.84
N LYS A 255 2.44 11.66 28.09
CA LYS A 255 2.53 12.74 27.10
C LYS A 255 1.46 12.61 26.03
N TYR A 256 1.21 11.40 25.53
CA TYR A 256 0.11 11.14 24.59
C TYR A 256 -1.24 11.58 25.16
N ALA A 257 -1.56 11.20 26.40
CA ALA A 257 -2.83 11.53 27.04
C ALA A 257 -3.04 13.04 27.25
N VAL A 258 -1.95 13.81 27.37
CA VAL A 258 -1.98 15.27 27.42
C VAL A 258 -2.30 15.84 26.03
N VAL A 259 -1.48 15.55 25.02
CA VAL A 259 -1.63 16.16 23.68
C VAL A 259 -2.88 15.69 22.95
N ALA A 260 -3.36 14.47 23.22
CA ALA A 260 -4.59 13.96 22.61
C ALA A 260 -5.84 14.79 22.97
N LYS A 261 -5.81 15.53 24.09
CA LYS A 261 -6.90 16.45 24.49
C LYS A 261 -6.93 17.73 23.68
N GLU A 262 -5.84 18.07 23.00
CA GLU A 262 -5.72 19.26 22.16
C GLU A 262 -6.30 19.03 20.75
N ILE A 263 -6.60 17.78 20.39
CA ILE A 263 -7.13 17.38 19.08
C ILE A 263 -8.64 17.58 19.04
N LYS A 264 -9.14 18.20 17.96
CA LYS A 264 -10.59 18.37 17.73
C LYS A 264 -11.33 17.02 17.70
N PRO A 265 -12.49 16.86 18.37
CA PRO A 265 -13.19 15.58 18.44
C PRO A 265 -13.59 15.01 17.07
N GLY A 266 -13.87 15.86 16.08
CA GLY A 266 -14.18 15.49 14.71
C GLY A 266 -13.06 14.72 14.00
N ILE A 267 -11.80 14.97 14.34
CA ILE A 267 -10.65 14.22 13.82
C ILE A 267 -10.71 12.76 14.30
N PHE A 268 -11.01 12.55 15.58
CA PHE A 268 -11.21 11.19 16.10
C PHE A 268 -12.42 10.49 15.46
N LYS A 269 -13.44 11.25 15.03
CA LYS A 269 -14.57 10.70 14.26
C LYS A 269 -14.16 10.25 12.86
N ASN A 270 -13.27 10.97 12.19
CA ASN A 270 -12.67 10.49 10.93
C ASN A 270 -11.84 9.20 11.15
N TYR A 271 -11.02 9.12 12.21
CA TYR A 271 -10.32 7.86 12.53
C TYR A 271 -11.28 6.71 12.85
N GLN A 272 -12.35 7.01 13.57
CA GLN A 272 -13.40 6.04 13.90
C GLN A 272 -14.08 5.49 12.64
N GLU A 273 -14.43 6.34 11.68
CA GLU A 273 -15.06 5.91 10.42
C GLU A 273 -14.26 4.83 9.71
N LEU A 274 -12.95 5.03 9.55
CA LEU A 274 -12.10 4.03 8.89
C LEU A 274 -12.00 2.74 9.70
N ARG A 275 -11.90 2.84 11.03
CA ARG A 275 -11.89 1.65 11.91
C ARG A 275 -13.19 0.88 11.82
N ASP A 276 -14.32 1.57 11.83
CA ASP A 276 -15.65 0.97 11.79
C ASP A 276 -15.89 0.28 10.43
N PHE A 277 -15.33 0.82 9.33
CA PHE A 277 -15.28 0.13 8.03
C PHE A 277 -14.50 -1.20 8.09
N TRP A 278 -13.32 -1.23 8.73
CA TRP A 278 -12.48 -2.44 8.79
C TRP A 278 -12.97 -3.49 9.78
N LYS A 279 -13.71 -3.09 10.81
CA LYS A 279 -14.17 -3.95 11.91
C LYS A 279 -14.84 -5.26 11.48
N PRO A 280 -15.65 -5.34 10.41
CA PRO A 280 -16.25 -6.60 9.95
C PRO A 280 -15.26 -7.56 9.25
N TYR A 281 -14.10 -7.07 8.84
CA TYR A 281 -13.12 -7.80 8.03
C TYR A 281 -11.85 -8.16 8.81
N GLN A 282 -11.59 -7.47 9.93
CA GLN A 282 -10.42 -7.71 10.78
C GLN A 282 -10.47 -9.05 11.51
N ASP A 283 -9.30 -9.56 11.90
CA ASP A 283 -9.05 -10.80 12.65
C ASP A 283 -9.51 -12.10 11.98
N GLY A 284 -9.94 -12.02 10.72
CA GLY A 284 -10.32 -13.18 9.91
C GLY A 284 -9.13 -14.06 9.53
N LEU A 285 -9.40 -15.33 9.21
CA LEU A 285 -8.36 -16.26 8.73
C LEU A 285 -7.68 -15.75 7.45
N VAL A 286 -8.45 -15.14 6.55
CA VAL A 286 -7.94 -14.61 5.28
C VAL A 286 -6.93 -13.48 5.49
N GLU A 287 -7.25 -12.51 6.34
CA GLU A 287 -6.34 -11.41 6.70
C GLU A 287 -5.05 -11.95 7.34
N LYS A 288 -5.16 -12.82 8.36
CA LYS A 288 -3.99 -13.38 9.06
C LYS A 288 -3.04 -14.13 8.13
N VAL A 289 -3.57 -14.95 7.22
CA VAL A 289 -2.78 -15.65 6.21
C VAL A 289 -2.14 -14.66 5.24
N SER A 290 -2.89 -13.66 4.80
CA SER A 290 -2.40 -12.65 3.84
C SER A 290 -1.27 -11.81 4.43
N HIS A 291 -1.41 -11.32 5.66
CA HIS A 291 -0.38 -10.58 6.37
C HIS A 291 0.89 -11.41 6.56
N SER A 292 0.77 -12.71 6.91
CA SER A 292 1.93 -13.61 7.05
C SER A 292 2.70 -13.81 5.73
N VAL A 293 1.97 -14.00 4.62
CA VAL A 293 2.57 -14.12 3.29
C VAL A 293 3.23 -12.81 2.88
N TYR A 294 2.58 -11.67 3.14
CA TYR A 294 3.12 -10.36 2.78
C TYR A 294 4.36 -9.98 3.60
N ASP A 295 4.34 -10.25 4.91
CA ASP A 295 5.50 -10.06 5.78
C ASP A 295 6.71 -10.88 5.31
N SER A 296 6.48 -12.14 4.95
CA SER A 296 7.53 -13.00 4.37
C SER A 296 8.05 -12.45 3.04
N TYR A 297 7.15 -11.97 2.18
CA TYR A 297 7.50 -11.34 0.90
C TYR A 297 8.37 -10.09 1.11
N LEU A 298 8.02 -9.20 2.04
CA LEU A 298 8.80 -8.00 2.36
C LEU A 298 10.20 -8.37 2.88
N LYS A 299 10.29 -9.34 3.79
CA LYS A 299 11.55 -9.82 4.36
C LYS A 299 12.51 -10.36 3.31
N VAL A 300 11.98 -11.11 2.33
CA VAL A 300 12.78 -11.63 1.20
C VAL A 300 13.19 -10.52 0.23
N ASN A 301 12.39 -9.45 0.12
CA ASN A 301 12.66 -8.30 -0.75
C ASN A 301 13.31 -7.12 0.00
N ASN A 302 14.37 -7.40 0.77
CA ASN A 302 15.21 -6.36 1.39
C ASN A 302 14.49 -5.41 2.38
N GLN A 303 13.41 -5.88 3.02
CA GLN A 303 12.74 -5.18 4.13
C GLN A 303 12.71 -6.12 5.35
N PRO A 304 13.82 -6.27 6.10
CA PRO A 304 13.99 -7.34 7.11
C PRO A 304 13.06 -7.23 8.32
N LYS A 305 12.58 -6.02 8.63
CA LYS A 305 11.56 -5.78 9.66
C LYS A 305 10.13 -6.12 9.19
N GLY A 306 9.96 -6.46 7.90
CA GLY A 306 8.67 -6.86 7.33
C GLY A 306 7.60 -5.79 7.48
N ILE A 307 6.42 -6.17 7.97
CA ILE A 307 5.29 -5.25 8.20
C ILE A 307 5.53 -4.36 9.44
N ASP A 308 6.40 -4.77 10.38
CA ASP A 308 6.63 -4.07 11.66
C ASP A 308 7.61 -2.88 11.55
N THR A 309 7.48 -2.06 10.52
CA THR A 309 8.41 -0.96 10.23
C THR A 309 7.92 0.43 10.65
N TYR A 310 6.91 0.52 11.51
CA TYR A 310 6.23 1.76 11.89
C TYR A 310 7.16 2.92 12.30
N ASN A 311 8.33 2.62 12.89
CA ASN A 311 9.25 3.65 13.37
C ASN A 311 9.94 4.43 12.24
N TYR A 312 10.08 3.88 11.04
CA TYR A 312 10.86 4.54 9.99
C TYR A 312 10.12 5.71 9.34
N VAL A 313 8.81 5.59 9.10
CA VAL A 313 8.04 6.74 8.58
C VAL A 313 8.01 7.87 9.61
N VAL A 314 7.90 7.55 10.90
CA VAL A 314 7.96 8.55 11.98
C VAL A 314 9.33 9.22 12.02
N ALA A 315 10.43 8.46 11.90
CA ALA A 315 11.77 9.04 11.80
C ALA A 315 11.91 10.03 10.65
N LEU A 316 11.39 9.68 9.47
CA LEU A 316 11.42 10.58 8.31
C LEU A 316 10.60 11.84 8.55
N LEU A 317 9.42 11.72 9.18
CA LEU A 317 8.59 12.89 9.49
C LEU A 317 9.29 13.79 10.53
N VAL A 318 9.84 13.21 11.59
CA VAL A 318 10.44 13.95 12.71
C VAL A 318 11.75 14.66 12.32
N ASN A 319 12.52 14.10 11.40
CA ASN A 319 13.76 14.71 10.95
C ASN A 319 13.57 15.63 9.73
N TYR A 320 12.40 15.62 9.08
CA TYR A 320 12.12 16.43 7.89
C TYR A 320 11.29 17.69 8.19
N TYR A 321 10.34 17.59 9.13
CA TYR A 321 9.49 18.69 9.58
C TYR A 321 10.00 19.23 10.91
#